data_AF-A0A7J4EGT0-F1
#
_entry.id   AF-A0A7J4EGT0-F1
#
_cell.length_a   1.000
_cell.length_b   1.000
_cell.length_c   1.000
_cell.angle_alpha   90.00
_cell.angle_beta   90.00
_cell.angle_gamma   90.00
#
_symmetry.space_group_name_H-M   'P 1'
#
loop_
_entity.id
_entity.type
_entity.pdbx_description
1 polymer ?
#
loop_
_entity_poly.entity_id
_entity_poly.type
_entity_poly.pdbx_seq_one_letter_code
_entity_poly.pdbx_strand_id
1 'polypeptide(L)'
;MLTIRRKLRAVAGELGEVDRAALFEYLRNRTFHYQVFKGETCLVETDEEPPHQMNREALEIALEIALLLNCKIVDEIHVMRKTVIDGSNTSGFQRTALIGMNGWISGPNGKRVGIAHVCLEEESAGIVERRGNEVIYRLDRLAVPLVEISISLLVGFSPKEVQEIAYRIGMLLRSTGKVMRGIGTIRQDVNVSVKGGARVEIKGVQELGLIQRIIENEVKRQLSLLEIKEELKRRGITEVTSKVYDVTGIFKATECKFIKSVVDRGGKVFSIVLKGFDGLLRRELCPGKTLGRELADYAVAYGVKGIVHSDEDL
;
A
#
# COMPACT_ATOMS: atom_id res chain seq x y z
N MET A 1 -30.85 -5.00 5.69
CA MET A 1 -29.44 -5.42 5.62
C MET A 1 -28.91 -5.44 7.04
N LEU A 2 -28.42 -6.59 7.53
CA LEU A 2 -27.86 -6.70 8.87
C LEU A 2 -26.47 -6.03 8.88
N THR A 3 -26.09 -5.37 9.97
CA THR A 3 -24.77 -4.79 10.13
C THR A 3 -24.23 -5.11 11.51
N ILE A 4 -23.00 -5.62 11.56
CA ILE A 4 -22.29 -5.95 12.80
C ILE A 4 -21.28 -4.86 13.09
N ARG A 5 -21.26 -4.36 14.31
CA ARG A 5 -20.31 -3.35 14.78
C ARG A 5 -19.20 -4.03 15.59
N ARG A 6 -17.94 -3.81 15.23
CA ARG A 6 -16.79 -4.33 15.97
C ARG A 6 -15.70 -3.28 16.19
N LYS A 7 -14.83 -3.56 17.15
CA LYS A 7 -13.55 -2.89 17.34
C LYS A 7 -12.47 -3.95 17.46
N LEU A 8 -11.39 -3.79 16.69
CA LEU A 8 -10.21 -4.63 16.82
C LEU A 8 -9.27 -4.05 17.87
N ARG A 9 -8.53 -4.91 18.55
CA ARG A 9 -7.53 -4.53 19.55
C ARG A 9 -6.19 -5.10 19.13
N ALA A 10 -5.13 -4.31 19.27
CA ALA A 10 -3.78 -4.82 19.16
C ALA A 10 -3.48 -5.70 20.39
N VAL A 11 -2.89 -6.88 20.15
CA VAL A 11 -2.51 -7.83 21.20
C VAL A 11 -0.98 -7.88 21.23
N ALA A 12 -0.42 -7.91 22.44
CA ALA A 12 1.02 -8.09 22.63
C ALA A 12 1.42 -9.51 22.23
N GLY A 13 2.58 -9.65 21.59
CA GLY A 13 3.21 -10.96 21.36
C GLY A 13 3.68 -11.59 22.68
N GLU A 14 4.23 -12.80 22.59
CA GLU A 14 4.74 -13.55 23.75
C GLU A 14 5.78 -12.78 24.58
N LEU A 15 6.53 -11.87 23.93
CA LEU A 15 7.53 -11.01 24.55
C LEU A 15 6.93 -9.74 25.21
N GLY A 16 5.60 -9.59 25.22
CA GLY A 16 4.92 -8.41 25.74
C GLY A 16 4.96 -7.18 24.81
N GLU A 17 5.63 -7.28 23.68
CA GLU A 17 5.72 -6.19 22.70
C GLU A 17 4.55 -6.24 21.69
N VAL A 18 4.00 -5.07 21.39
CA VAL A 18 2.95 -4.90 20.38
C VAL A 18 3.61 -4.44 19.08
N ASP A 19 3.22 -5.05 17.96
CA ASP A 19 3.66 -4.60 16.64
C ASP A 19 3.37 -3.10 16.44
N ARG A 20 4.34 -2.35 15.92
CA ARG A 20 4.24 -0.88 15.81
C ARG A 20 3.13 -0.43 14.86
N ALA A 21 2.92 -1.16 13.76
CA ALA A 21 1.86 -0.85 12.82
C ALA A 21 0.49 -1.20 13.43
N ALA A 22 0.41 -2.31 14.17
CA ALA A 22 -0.77 -2.68 14.92
C ALA A 22 -1.10 -1.65 16.03
N LEU A 23 -0.09 -1.13 16.73
CA LEU A 23 -0.32 -0.08 17.70
C LEU A 23 -0.81 1.22 17.02
N PHE A 24 -0.20 1.60 15.90
CA PHE A 24 -0.58 2.81 15.16
C PHE A 24 -2.03 2.78 14.66
N GLU A 25 -2.47 1.70 14.01
CA GLU A 25 -3.86 1.58 13.55
C GLU A 25 -4.83 1.44 14.75
N TYR A 26 -4.44 0.80 15.85
CA TYR A 26 -5.24 0.78 17.08
C TYR A 26 -5.44 2.19 17.66
N LEU A 27 -4.40 3.01 17.69
CA LEU A 27 -4.45 4.40 18.17
C LEU A 27 -5.39 5.29 17.33
N ARG A 28 -5.67 4.92 16.07
CA ARG A 28 -6.70 5.59 15.26
C ARG A 28 -8.13 5.36 15.79
N ASN A 29 -8.30 4.43 16.73
CA ASN A 29 -9.55 4.16 17.48
C ASN A 29 -10.77 4.02 16.55
N ARG A 30 -10.59 3.32 15.43
CA ARG A 30 -11.64 3.13 14.44
C ARG A 30 -12.72 2.18 14.94
N THR A 31 -13.94 2.41 14.48
CA THR A 31 -15.08 1.50 14.64
C THR A 31 -15.42 0.91 13.29
N PHE A 32 -15.55 -0.42 13.22
CA PHE A 32 -15.81 -1.13 11.98
C PHE A 32 -17.26 -1.60 11.93
N HIS A 33 -17.91 -1.34 10.80
CA HIS A 33 -19.28 -1.75 10.53
C HIS A 33 -19.28 -2.73 9.34
N TYR A 34 -19.70 -3.97 9.58
CA TYR A 34 -19.69 -5.03 8.57
C TYR A 34 -21.10 -5.31 8.08
N GLN A 35 -21.34 -5.07 6.79
CA GLN A 35 -22.59 -5.39 6.10
C GLN A 35 -22.64 -6.90 5.84
N VAL A 36 -23.69 -7.54 6.32
CA VAL A 36 -23.93 -8.98 6.21
C VAL A 36 -25.03 -9.23 5.19
N PHE A 37 -24.77 -10.15 4.26
CA PHE A 37 -25.65 -10.45 3.13
C PHE A 37 -26.27 -11.84 3.31
N LYS A 38 -27.60 -11.90 3.35
CA LYS A 38 -28.33 -13.17 3.52
C LYS A 38 -28.09 -14.05 2.29
N GLY A 39 -27.54 -15.25 2.50
CA GLY A 39 -27.22 -16.21 1.44
C GLY A 39 -25.82 -16.07 0.85
N GLU A 40 -25.07 -15.03 1.23
CA GLU A 40 -23.70 -14.76 0.76
C GLU A 40 -22.69 -14.68 1.91
N THR A 41 -23.16 -14.56 3.16
CA THR A 41 -22.32 -14.46 4.36
C THR A 41 -22.78 -15.49 5.40
N CYS A 42 -21.85 -16.21 6.02
CA CYS A 42 -22.09 -17.15 7.12
C CYS A 42 -21.40 -16.69 8.41
N LEU A 43 -21.45 -17.54 9.45
CA LEU A 43 -20.89 -17.21 10.77
C LEU A 43 -19.36 -17.11 10.76
N VAL A 44 -18.69 -17.77 9.79
CA VAL A 44 -17.23 -17.72 9.63
C VAL A 44 -16.77 -16.31 9.22
N GLU A 45 -17.41 -15.68 8.22
CA GLU A 45 -17.05 -14.31 7.81
C GLU A 45 -17.36 -13.30 8.91
N THR A 46 -18.36 -13.55 9.75
CA THR A 46 -18.66 -12.69 10.89
C THR A 46 -17.78 -12.93 12.10
N ASP A 47 -16.89 -13.93 12.06
CA ASP A 47 -16.04 -14.36 13.17
C ASP A 47 -16.88 -14.76 14.40
N GLU A 48 -17.92 -15.56 14.17
CA GLU A 48 -18.84 -16.15 15.16
C GLU A 48 -18.84 -17.70 15.10
N GLU A 49 -18.03 -18.29 14.20
CA GLU A 49 -17.85 -19.73 14.05
C GLU A 49 -16.39 -20.02 13.64
N PRO A 50 -15.77 -21.13 14.11
CA PRO A 50 -14.47 -21.55 13.61
C PRO A 50 -14.47 -21.77 12.09
N PRO A 51 -13.37 -21.43 11.38
CA PRO A 51 -13.27 -21.71 9.95
C PRO A 51 -13.31 -23.21 9.68
N HIS A 52 -13.84 -23.57 8.52
CA HIS A 52 -13.90 -24.96 8.06
C HIS A 52 -12.55 -25.40 7.44
N GLN A 53 -12.51 -26.61 6.90
CA GLN A 53 -11.34 -27.10 6.16
C GLN A 53 -11.06 -26.22 4.93
N MET A 54 -9.78 -26.15 4.55
CA MET A 54 -9.35 -25.47 3.34
C MET A 54 -10.12 -25.97 2.12
N ASN A 55 -10.63 -25.04 1.31
CA ASN A 55 -11.34 -25.35 0.07
C ASN A 55 -10.40 -26.14 -0.87
N ARG A 56 -10.82 -27.36 -1.24
CA ARG A 56 -10.02 -28.29 -2.05
C ARG A 56 -9.78 -27.79 -3.46
N GLU A 57 -10.78 -27.19 -4.10
CA GLU A 57 -10.65 -26.62 -5.44
C GLU A 57 -9.65 -25.45 -5.44
N ALA A 58 -9.74 -24.56 -4.45
CA ALA A 58 -8.80 -23.46 -4.30
C ALA A 58 -7.35 -23.94 -4.09
N LEU A 59 -7.18 -25.01 -3.29
CA LEU A 59 -5.89 -25.64 -3.07
C LEU A 59 -5.34 -26.27 -4.38
N GLU A 60 -6.16 -27.02 -5.12
CA GLU A 60 -5.76 -27.62 -6.40
C GLU A 60 -5.33 -26.55 -7.42
N ILE A 61 -6.07 -25.44 -7.50
CA ILE A 61 -5.72 -24.30 -8.37
C ILE A 61 -4.39 -23.68 -7.93
N ALA A 62 -4.18 -23.47 -6.62
CA ALA A 62 -2.93 -22.91 -6.12
C ALA A 62 -1.73 -23.84 -6.39
N LEU A 63 -1.91 -25.16 -6.25
CA LEU A 63 -0.91 -26.17 -6.58
C LEU A 63 -0.59 -26.17 -8.08
N GLU A 64 -1.61 -26.12 -8.95
CA GLU A 64 -1.44 -26.02 -10.39
C GLU A 64 -0.63 -24.78 -10.77
N ILE A 65 -0.99 -23.62 -10.22
CA ILE A 65 -0.26 -22.36 -10.44
C ILE A 65 1.20 -22.49 -9.96
N ALA A 66 1.43 -23.02 -8.76
CA ALA A 66 2.78 -23.20 -8.23
C ALA A 66 3.64 -24.12 -9.12
N LEU A 67 3.07 -25.21 -9.64
CA LEU A 67 3.74 -26.13 -10.57
C LEU A 67 4.01 -25.48 -11.93
N LEU A 68 3.06 -24.73 -12.49
CA LEU A 68 3.26 -23.95 -13.73
C LEU A 68 4.38 -22.91 -13.58
N LEU A 69 4.60 -22.41 -12.36
CA LEU A 69 5.69 -21.51 -11.98
C LEU A 69 6.97 -22.26 -11.54
N ASN A 70 7.06 -23.57 -11.80
CA ASN A 70 8.18 -24.45 -11.44
C ASN A 70 8.59 -24.38 -9.95
N CYS A 71 7.64 -24.10 -9.04
CA CYS A 71 7.91 -24.07 -7.60
C CYS A 71 8.10 -25.48 -7.03
N LYS A 72 8.92 -25.59 -5.99
CA LYS A 72 8.94 -26.76 -5.11
C LYS A 72 7.74 -26.67 -4.16
N ILE A 73 6.84 -27.63 -4.25
CA ILE A 73 5.67 -27.74 -3.38
C ILE A 73 6.11 -28.16 -1.96
N VAL A 74 5.44 -27.63 -0.94
CA VAL A 74 5.68 -28.02 0.46
C VAL A 74 5.10 -29.40 0.75
N ASP A 75 5.74 -30.16 1.64
CA ASP A 75 5.29 -31.50 2.01
C ASP A 75 3.99 -31.47 2.86
N GLU A 76 3.83 -30.42 3.67
CA GLU A 76 2.65 -30.19 4.50
C GLU A 76 2.26 -28.71 4.47
N ILE A 77 0.96 -28.44 4.39
CA ILE A 77 0.41 -27.09 4.31
C ILE A 77 -0.14 -26.69 5.68
N HIS A 78 0.41 -25.62 6.23
CA HIS A 78 -0.03 -25.04 7.49
C HIS A 78 -0.67 -23.67 7.26
N VAL A 79 -1.87 -23.47 7.82
CA VAL A 79 -2.57 -22.18 7.75
C VAL A 79 -2.09 -21.27 8.88
N MET A 80 -1.51 -20.15 8.51
CA MET A 80 -0.99 -19.13 9.41
C MET A 80 -1.98 -17.97 9.54
N ARG A 81 -1.84 -17.18 10.60
CA ARG A 81 -2.65 -15.97 10.86
C ARG A 81 -1.77 -14.74 10.75
N LYS A 82 -1.86 -14.04 9.62
CA LYS A 82 -1.18 -12.76 9.41
C LYS A 82 -2.02 -11.65 10.03
N THR A 83 -1.51 -10.97 11.05
CA THR A 83 -2.24 -9.92 11.77
C THR A 83 -2.65 -8.77 10.83
N VAL A 84 -3.94 -8.44 10.82
CA VAL A 84 -4.54 -7.38 10.00
C VAL A 84 -5.57 -6.63 10.84
N ILE A 85 -5.21 -5.44 11.31
CA ILE A 85 -6.05 -4.68 12.25
C ILE A 85 -6.71 -3.42 11.65
N ASP A 86 -6.61 -3.24 10.35
CA ASP A 86 -7.24 -2.12 9.63
C ASP A 86 -8.76 -2.27 9.49
N GLY A 87 -9.31 -3.40 9.95
CA GLY A 87 -10.72 -3.75 9.91
C GLY A 87 -11.13 -4.55 8.67
N SER A 88 -10.22 -4.80 7.74
CA SER A 88 -10.56 -5.51 6.49
C SER A 88 -10.79 -7.01 6.67
N ASN A 89 -10.32 -7.61 7.78
CA ASN A 89 -10.65 -8.96 8.23
C ASN A 89 -11.36 -8.88 9.59
N THR A 90 -12.53 -9.51 9.71
CA THR A 90 -13.38 -9.47 10.92
C THR A 90 -12.75 -10.10 12.16
N SER A 91 -11.88 -11.09 11.95
CA SER A 91 -11.10 -11.80 12.97
C SER A 91 -9.82 -11.05 13.41
N GLY A 92 -9.46 -9.94 12.76
CA GLY A 92 -8.22 -9.22 13.01
C GLY A 92 -6.96 -9.89 12.43
N PHE A 93 -7.12 -10.92 11.59
CA PHE A 93 -6.05 -11.55 10.84
C PHE A 93 -6.54 -12.11 9.51
N GLN A 94 -5.64 -12.22 8.55
CA GLN A 94 -5.82 -12.94 7.29
C GLN A 94 -5.28 -14.35 7.44
N ARG A 95 -6.05 -15.37 7.03
CA ARG A 95 -5.53 -16.75 6.95
C ARG A 95 -4.74 -16.91 5.65
N THR A 96 -3.49 -17.36 5.78
CA THR A 96 -2.54 -17.52 4.67
C THR A 96 -1.79 -18.84 4.81
N ALA A 97 -1.62 -19.56 3.72
CA ALA A 97 -0.90 -20.84 3.68
C ALA A 97 0.15 -20.83 2.56
N LEU A 98 1.38 -21.24 2.88
CA LEU A 98 2.44 -21.40 1.90
C LEU A 98 2.22 -22.68 1.09
N ILE A 99 2.22 -22.57 -0.25
CA ILE A 99 1.94 -23.69 -1.17
C ILE A 99 3.23 -24.18 -1.84
N GLY A 100 4.05 -23.25 -2.32
CA GLY A 100 5.30 -23.60 -2.99
C GLY A 100 6.32 -22.47 -2.93
N MET A 101 7.59 -22.83 -3.13
CA MET A 101 8.72 -21.90 -3.03
C MET A 101 9.80 -22.17 -4.08
N ASN A 102 10.73 -21.24 -4.25
CA ASN A 102 11.93 -21.40 -5.09
C ASN A 102 11.61 -21.76 -6.55
N GLY A 103 10.51 -21.21 -7.07
CA GLY A 103 10.10 -21.39 -8.44
C GLY A 103 10.82 -20.47 -9.41
N TRP A 104 10.44 -20.58 -10.68
CA TRP A 104 10.94 -19.71 -11.73
C TRP A 104 10.09 -19.78 -13.00
N ILE A 105 10.18 -18.73 -13.81
CA ILE A 105 9.64 -18.69 -15.17
C ILE A 105 10.67 -18.15 -16.15
N SER A 106 10.49 -18.47 -17.43
CA SER A 106 11.24 -17.85 -18.52
C SER A 106 10.77 -16.42 -18.73
N GLY A 107 11.65 -15.47 -18.45
CA GLY A 107 11.45 -14.05 -18.68
C GLY A 107 11.89 -13.57 -20.07
N PRO A 108 11.92 -12.25 -20.26
CA PRO A 108 12.39 -11.62 -21.50
C PRO A 108 13.80 -12.08 -21.87
N ASN A 109 14.05 -12.29 -23.16
CA ASN A 109 15.35 -12.75 -23.68
C ASN A 109 15.84 -14.08 -23.07
N GLY A 110 14.93 -14.91 -22.56
CA GLY A 110 15.27 -16.19 -21.91
C GLY A 110 15.87 -16.04 -20.51
N LYS A 111 15.95 -14.82 -19.96
CA LYS A 111 16.43 -14.59 -18.58
C LYS A 111 15.49 -15.29 -17.60
N ARG A 112 16.06 -16.04 -16.66
CA ARG A 112 15.28 -16.70 -15.61
C ARG A 112 14.78 -15.67 -14.60
N VAL A 113 13.47 -15.71 -14.31
CA VAL A 113 12.83 -14.88 -13.29
C VAL A 113 12.48 -15.79 -12.12
N GLY A 114 13.04 -15.52 -10.94
CA GLY A 114 12.77 -16.31 -9.74
C GLY A 114 11.40 -16.00 -9.14
N ILE A 115 10.70 -17.04 -8.68
CA ILE A 115 9.49 -16.94 -7.87
C ILE A 115 9.87 -17.35 -6.44
N ALA A 116 9.78 -16.42 -5.50
CA ALA A 116 10.16 -16.65 -4.12
C ALA A 116 9.19 -17.64 -3.46
N HIS A 117 7.89 -17.36 -3.56
CA HIS A 117 6.84 -18.21 -3.03
C HIS A 117 5.49 -17.97 -3.71
N VAL A 118 4.62 -18.97 -3.58
CA VAL A 118 3.19 -18.94 -3.90
C VAL A 118 2.42 -19.29 -2.63
N CYS A 119 1.48 -18.44 -2.25
CA CYS A 119 0.62 -18.62 -1.08
C CYS A 119 -0.85 -18.69 -1.51
N LEU A 120 -1.65 -19.45 -0.76
CA LEU A 120 -3.11 -19.41 -0.82
C LEU A 120 -3.62 -18.68 0.42
N GLU A 121 -4.41 -17.64 0.23
CA GLU A 121 -4.91 -16.80 1.32
C GLU A 121 -6.34 -16.31 1.08
N GLU A 122 -6.88 -15.65 2.09
CA GLU A 122 -8.20 -15.05 2.06
C GLU A 122 -8.15 -13.62 1.53
N GLU A 123 -9.05 -13.28 0.61
CA GLU A 123 -9.30 -11.88 0.26
C GLU A 123 -9.96 -11.12 1.43
N SER A 124 -9.67 -9.83 1.50
CA SER A 124 -10.21 -8.87 2.45
C SER A 124 -11.65 -8.42 2.14
N ALA A 125 -12.39 -8.00 3.16
CA ALA A 125 -13.71 -7.39 2.99
C ALA A 125 -13.65 -6.13 2.10
N GLY A 126 -14.72 -5.90 1.32
CA GLY A 126 -14.81 -4.73 0.44
C GLY A 126 -15.05 -3.46 1.25
N ILE A 127 -14.30 -2.39 0.99
CA ILE A 127 -14.59 -1.10 1.63
C ILE A 127 -15.76 -0.42 0.92
N VAL A 128 -16.76 0.01 1.68
CA VAL A 128 -17.90 0.77 1.19
C VAL A 128 -17.67 2.25 1.41
N GLU A 129 -17.27 2.62 2.63
CA GLU A 129 -17.14 4.02 3.01
C GLU A 129 -16.21 4.23 4.21
N ARG A 130 -15.57 5.40 4.27
CA ARG A 130 -14.85 5.91 5.45
C ARG A 130 -15.50 7.21 5.91
N ARG A 131 -16.01 7.24 7.14
CA ARG A 131 -16.64 8.42 7.78
C ARG A 131 -15.96 8.73 9.12
N GLY A 132 -15.05 9.69 9.13
CA GLY A 132 -14.30 10.03 10.34
C GLY A 132 -13.56 8.81 10.91
N ASN A 133 -13.94 8.36 12.11
CA ASN A 133 -13.37 7.18 12.76
C ASN A 133 -14.16 5.89 12.46
N GLU A 134 -15.18 5.93 11.61
CA GLU A 134 -15.95 4.76 11.22
C GLU A 134 -15.58 4.30 9.82
N VAL A 135 -15.47 2.98 9.64
CA VAL A 135 -15.26 2.37 8.33
C VAL A 135 -16.31 1.30 8.11
N ILE A 136 -16.98 1.37 6.97
CA ILE A 136 -18.02 0.43 6.57
C ILE A 136 -17.43 -0.54 5.55
N TYR A 137 -17.54 -1.83 5.85
CA TYR A 137 -17.09 -2.93 5.02
C TYR A 137 -18.27 -3.81 4.59
N ARG A 138 -18.15 -4.46 3.44
CA ARG A 138 -19.07 -5.50 2.94
C ARG A 138 -18.39 -6.87 2.95
N LEU A 139 -19.08 -7.87 3.49
CA LEU A 139 -18.50 -9.19 3.76
C LEU A 139 -18.59 -10.19 2.61
N ASP A 140 -19.33 -9.89 1.55
CA ASP A 140 -19.47 -10.73 0.35
C ASP A 140 -18.15 -10.99 -0.41
N ARG A 141 -17.09 -10.24 -0.10
CA ARG A 141 -15.75 -10.44 -0.65
C ARG A 141 -14.77 -11.11 0.32
N LEU A 142 -15.08 -11.11 1.62
CA LEU A 142 -14.17 -11.67 2.63
C LEU A 142 -14.03 -13.18 2.40
N ALA A 143 -12.81 -13.69 2.53
CA ALA A 143 -12.48 -15.11 2.37
C ALA A 143 -12.61 -15.71 0.96
N VAL A 144 -12.88 -14.89 -0.07
CA VAL A 144 -12.71 -15.34 -1.46
C VAL A 144 -11.25 -15.80 -1.65
N PRO A 145 -11.00 -17.01 -2.20
CA PRO A 145 -9.64 -17.52 -2.35
C PRO A 145 -8.76 -16.61 -3.20
N LEU A 146 -7.56 -16.31 -2.69
CA LEU A 146 -6.56 -15.48 -3.34
C LEU A 146 -5.24 -16.24 -3.42
N VAL A 147 -4.63 -16.26 -4.61
CA VAL A 147 -3.28 -16.79 -4.80
C VAL A 147 -2.30 -15.63 -4.87
N GLU A 148 -1.44 -15.50 -3.86
CA GLU A 148 -0.35 -14.53 -3.84
C GLU A 148 0.89 -15.15 -4.50
N ILE A 149 1.49 -14.43 -5.45
CA ILE A 149 2.72 -14.85 -6.14
C ILE A 149 3.76 -13.77 -5.90
N SER A 150 4.80 -14.11 -5.15
CA SER A 150 5.89 -13.19 -4.83
C SER A 150 7.10 -13.48 -5.71
N ILE A 151 7.48 -12.50 -6.53
CA ILE A 151 8.64 -12.58 -7.42
C ILE A 151 9.90 -12.24 -6.61
N SER A 152 10.99 -12.98 -6.86
CA SER A 152 12.30 -12.71 -6.29
C SER A 152 12.87 -11.36 -6.79
N LEU A 153 13.93 -10.87 -6.15
CA LEU A 153 14.58 -9.61 -6.55
C LEU A 153 14.96 -9.62 -8.05
N LEU A 154 14.42 -8.66 -8.80
CA LEU A 154 14.65 -8.51 -10.24
C LEU A 154 15.93 -7.70 -10.50
N VAL A 155 17.08 -8.37 -10.50
CA VAL A 155 18.37 -7.75 -10.85
C VAL A 155 18.64 -7.90 -12.34
N GLY A 156 19.07 -6.81 -13.00
CA GLY A 156 19.43 -6.83 -14.42
C GLY A 156 18.23 -6.82 -15.38
N PHE A 157 17.06 -6.37 -14.90
CA PHE A 157 15.86 -6.16 -15.69
C PHE A 157 15.54 -4.67 -15.81
N SER A 158 15.25 -4.22 -17.03
CA SER A 158 14.73 -2.88 -17.30
C SER A 158 13.25 -2.77 -16.91
N PRO A 159 12.73 -1.55 -16.66
CA PRO A 159 11.30 -1.33 -16.38
C PRO A 159 10.36 -1.97 -17.42
N LYS A 160 10.75 -1.95 -18.69
CA LYS A 160 10.01 -2.61 -19.79
C LYS A 160 10.00 -4.13 -19.65
N GLU A 161 11.14 -4.73 -19.32
CA GLU A 161 11.22 -6.18 -19.08
C GLU A 161 10.39 -6.59 -17.84
N VAL A 162 10.35 -5.76 -16.78
CA VAL A 162 9.50 -6.01 -15.60
C VAL A 162 8.02 -6.02 -15.96
N GLN A 163 7.58 -5.07 -16.78
CA GLN A 163 6.21 -5.07 -17.32
C GLN A 163 5.92 -6.33 -18.13
N GLU A 164 6.84 -6.76 -19.00
CA GLU A 164 6.69 -8.00 -19.77
C GLU A 164 6.58 -9.24 -18.87
N ILE A 165 7.36 -9.31 -17.79
CA ILE A 165 7.27 -10.37 -16.78
C ILE A 165 5.86 -10.42 -16.16
N ALA A 166 5.32 -9.28 -15.75
CA ALA A 166 3.97 -9.20 -15.21
C ALA A 166 2.92 -9.67 -16.24
N TYR A 167 3.08 -9.31 -17.52
CA TYR A 167 2.20 -9.80 -18.59
C TYR A 167 2.28 -11.32 -18.75
N ARG A 168 3.48 -11.90 -18.70
CA ARG A 168 3.68 -13.35 -18.82
C ARG A 168 3.02 -14.11 -17.66
N ILE A 169 3.17 -13.64 -16.42
CA ILE A 169 2.49 -14.21 -15.26
C ILE A 169 0.98 -14.10 -15.44
N GLY A 170 0.47 -12.91 -15.79
CA GLY A 170 -0.95 -12.71 -16.02
C GLY A 170 -1.52 -13.60 -17.14
N MET A 171 -0.76 -13.84 -18.21
CA MET A 171 -1.13 -14.77 -19.28
C MET A 171 -1.17 -16.22 -18.79
N LEU A 172 -0.14 -16.67 -18.07
CA LEU A 172 -0.07 -18.00 -17.49
C LEU A 172 -1.28 -18.26 -16.58
N LEU A 173 -1.61 -17.32 -15.70
CA LEU A 173 -2.77 -17.41 -14.84
C LEU A 173 -4.08 -17.50 -15.63
N ARG A 174 -4.24 -16.67 -16.69
CA ARG A 174 -5.42 -16.73 -17.55
C ARG A 174 -5.54 -18.05 -18.31
N SER A 175 -4.43 -18.66 -18.69
CA SER A 175 -4.41 -19.94 -19.42
C SER A 175 -4.92 -21.11 -18.58
N THR A 176 -4.92 -21.01 -17.25
CA THR A 176 -5.55 -22.03 -16.38
C THR A 176 -7.07 -22.12 -16.61
N GLY A 177 -7.71 -21.02 -17.03
CA GLY A 177 -9.16 -20.92 -17.13
C GLY A 177 -9.90 -20.86 -15.78
N LYS A 178 -9.17 -20.89 -14.65
CA LYS A 178 -9.73 -21.03 -13.29
C LYS A 178 -9.62 -19.77 -12.43
N VAL A 179 -8.97 -18.71 -12.93
CA VAL A 179 -8.85 -17.43 -12.23
C VAL A 179 -10.00 -16.48 -12.58
N MET A 180 -10.47 -15.73 -11.58
CA MET A 180 -11.53 -14.73 -11.77
C MET A 180 -11.12 -13.63 -12.75
N ARG A 181 -12.09 -13.16 -13.53
CA ARG A 181 -11.93 -12.08 -14.52
C ARG A 181 -12.79 -10.89 -14.14
N GLY A 182 -12.30 -9.70 -14.43
CA GLY A 182 -13.03 -8.45 -14.19
C GLY A 182 -12.19 -7.43 -13.45
N ILE A 183 -12.81 -6.30 -13.13
CA ILE A 183 -12.17 -5.22 -12.38
C ILE A 183 -11.95 -5.70 -10.94
N GLY A 184 -10.74 -5.50 -10.43
CA GLY A 184 -10.40 -5.81 -9.04
C GLY A 184 -10.11 -7.29 -8.73
N THR A 185 -10.07 -8.17 -9.74
CA THR A 185 -9.73 -9.61 -9.55
C THR A 185 -8.22 -9.87 -9.54
N ILE A 186 -7.42 -8.90 -9.98
CA ILE A 186 -5.96 -8.96 -9.95
C ILE A 186 -5.45 -7.72 -9.22
N ARG A 187 -4.52 -7.94 -8.29
CA ARG A 187 -3.76 -6.90 -7.60
C ARG A 187 -2.29 -7.10 -7.88
N GLN A 188 -1.60 -5.98 -8.10
CA GLN A 188 -0.18 -5.98 -8.38
C GLN A 188 0.44 -4.85 -7.59
N ASP A 189 1.44 -5.21 -6.78
CA ASP A 189 2.20 -4.27 -5.98
C ASP A 189 3.65 -4.30 -6.48
N VAL A 190 4.20 -3.11 -6.75
CA VAL A 190 5.53 -2.96 -7.34
C VAL A 190 6.48 -2.43 -6.27
N ASN A 191 7.57 -3.15 -6.03
CA ASN A 191 8.60 -2.76 -5.09
C ASN A 191 9.80 -2.19 -5.86
N VAL A 192 10.14 -0.92 -5.63
CA VAL A 192 11.23 -0.21 -6.32
C VAL A 192 12.24 0.32 -5.31
N SER A 193 13.52 0.19 -5.63
CA SER A 193 14.61 0.78 -4.85
C SER A 193 15.77 1.14 -5.77
N VAL A 194 16.47 2.23 -5.45
CA VAL A 194 17.74 2.60 -6.11
C VAL A 194 18.90 2.57 -5.11
N LYS A 195 20.14 2.45 -5.60
CA LYS A 195 21.33 2.49 -4.75
C LYS A 195 21.40 3.83 -3.99
N GLY A 196 21.52 3.77 -2.66
CA GLY A 196 21.51 4.94 -1.79
C GLY A 196 20.12 5.50 -1.47
N GLY A 197 19.07 5.00 -2.14
CA GLY A 197 17.67 5.32 -1.89
C GLY A 197 17.03 4.39 -0.87
N ALA A 198 15.71 4.23 -0.97
CA ALA A 198 14.91 3.40 -0.08
C ALA A 198 14.05 2.41 -0.87
N ARG A 199 13.65 1.30 -0.23
CA ARG A 199 12.63 0.42 -0.79
C ARG A 199 11.27 1.07 -0.62
N VAL A 200 10.61 1.33 -1.75
CA VAL A 200 9.27 1.91 -1.81
C VAL A 200 8.34 0.90 -2.46
N GLU A 201 7.22 0.64 -1.79
CA GLU A 201 6.16 -0.24 -2.25
C GLU A 201 5.03 0.60 -2.84
N ILE A 202 4.71 0.37 -4.11
CA ILE A 202 3.65 1.04 -4.84
C ILE A 202 2.51 0.04 -4.98
N LYS A 203 1.44 0.27 -4.23
CA LYS A 203 0.30 -0.65 -4.15
C LYS A 203 -0.78 -0.37 -5.18
N GLY A 204 -1.48 -1.42 -5.58
CA GLY A 204 -2.73 -1.30 -6.36
C GLY A 204 -2.52 -0.89 -7.82
N VAL A 205 -1.46 -1.39 -8.47
CA VAL A 205 -1.25 -1.19 -9.90
C VAL A 205 -2.26 -2.04 -10.68
N GLN A 206 -3.39 -1.44 -11.04
CA GLN A 206 -4.49 -2.15 -11.72
C GLN A 206 -4.14 -2.48 -13.18
N GLU A 207 -3.50 -1.56 -13.88
CA GLU A 207 -3.16 -1.70 -15.29
C GLU A 207 -1.70 -2.15 -15.46
N LEU A 208 -1.50 -3.36 -15.99
CA LEU A 208 -0.16 -3.89 -16.29
C LEU A 208 0.64 -2.96 -17.21
N GLY A 209 -0.06 -2.26 -18.11
CA GLY A 209 0.54 -1.32 -19.07
C GLY A 209 1.25 -0.13 -18.41
N LEU A 210 0.95 0.16 -17.14
CA LEU A 210 1.52 1.27 -16.40
C LEU A 210 2.78 0.90 -15.60
N ILE A 211 3.09 -0.40 -15.45
CA ILE A 211 4.21 -0.86 -14.62
C ILE A 211 5.53 -0.20 -15.03
N GLN A 212 5.84 -0.17 -16.33
CA GLN A 212 7.07 0.48 -16.82
C GLN A 212 7.14 1.93 -16.36
N ARG A 213 6.09 2.71 -16.61
CA ARG A 213 6.03 4.14 -16.28
C ARG A 213 6.11 4.38 -14.78
N ILE A 214 5.45 3.54 -13.98
CA ILE A 214 5.47 3.62 -12.51
C ILE A 214 6.89 3.42 -12.00
N ILE A 215 7.59 2.38 -12.48
CA ILE A 215 8.97 2.11 -12.09
C ILE A 215 9.89 3.26 -12.53
N GLU A 216 9.78 3.72 -13.77
CA GLU A 216 10.59 4.84 -14.28
C GLU A 216 10.38 6.12 -13.47
N ASN A 217 9.14 6.44 -13.12
CA ASN A 217 8.82 7.61 -12.31
C ASN A 217 9.36 7.50 -10.89
N GLU A 218 9.27 6.32 -10.27
CA GLU A 218 9.80 6.11 -8.92
C GLU A 218 11.33 6.14 -8.89
N VAL A 219 11.99 5.57 -9.90
CA VAL A 219 13.45 5.69 -10.06
C VAL A 219 13.85 7.16 -10.19
N LYS A 220 13.18 7.94 -11.05
CA LYS A 220 13.43 9.39 -11.17
C LYS A 220 13.22 10.10 -9.85
N ARG A 221 12.10 9.84 -9.17
CA ARG A 221 11.75 10.47 -7.88
C ARG A 221 12.84 10.22 -6.84
N GLN A 222 13.28 8.98 -6.67
CA GLN A 222 14.35 8.67 -5.70
C GLN A 222 15.69 9.30 -6.08
N LEU A 223 16.09 9.28 -7.36
CA LEU A 223 17.33 9.91 -7.81
C LEU A 223 17.30 11.43 -7.57
N SER A 224 16.21 12.11 -7.91
CA SER A 224 16.06 13.55 -7.65
C SER A 224 16.08 13.87 -6.16
N LEU A 225 15.49 13.03 -5.30
CA LEU A 225 15.59 13.19 -3.84
C LEU A 225 17.04 13.02 -3.33
N LEU A 226 17.82 12.11 -3.91
CA LEU A 226 19.24 11.96 -3.58
C LEU A 226 20.04 13.20 -4.02
N GLU A 227 19.76 13.74 -5.20
CA GLU A 227 20.40 14.97 -5.66
C GLU A 227 20.06 16.18 -4.77
N ILE A 228 18.82 16.26 -4.27
CA ILE A 228 18.40 17.29 -3.30
C ILE A 228 19.13 17.10 -1.97
N LYS A 229 19.26 15.85 -1.50
CA LYS A 229 20.00 15.53 -0.27
C LYS A 229 21.46 15.96 -0.37
N GLU A 230 22.12 15.68 -1.50
CA GLU A 230 23.51 16.13 -1.70
C GLU A 230 23.61 17.66 -1.84
N GLU A 231 22.63 18.31 -2.47
CA GLU A 231 22.57 19.77 -2.53
C GLU A 231 22.43 20.41 -1.15
N LEU A 232 21.56 19.87 -0.29
CA LEU A 232 21.41 20.33 1.10
C LEU A 232 22.71 20.17 1.90
N LYS A 233 23.42 19.05 1.73
CA LYS A 233 24.76 18.86 2.32
C LYS A 233 25.76 19.88 1.82
N ARG A 234 25.78 20.20 0.52
CA ARG A 234 26.63 21.26 -0.05
C ARG A 234 26.32 22.64 0.55
N ARG A 235 25.05 22.90 0.87
CA ARG A 235 24.60 24.11 1.59
C ARG A 235 24.89 24.07 3.10
N GLY A 236 25.60 23.05 3.59
CA GLY A 236 25.94 22.91 5.01
C GLY A 236 24.77 22.48 5.91
N ILE A 237 23.67 22.00 5.32
CA ILE A 237 22.51 21.53 6.07
C ILE A 237 22.69 20.05 6.38
N THR A 238 23.03 19.74 7.64
CA THR A 238 23.15 18.37 8.16
C THR A 238 21.93 17.92 8.95
N GLU A 239 21.18 18.87 9.51
CA GLU A 239 19.95 18.62 10.27
C GLU A 239 18.91 19.69 9.95
N VAL A 240 17.65 19.26 9.79
CA VAL A 240 16.52 20.16 9.60
C VAL A 240 15.94 20.51 10.96
N THR A 241 16.38 21.63 11.52
CA THR A 241 15.76 22.21 12.72
C THR A 241 14.51 22.98 12.32
N SER A 242 13.36 22.60 12.88
CA SER A 242 12.08 23.25 12.57
C SER A 242 11.44 23.80 13.84
N LYS A 243 11.37 25.14 13.92
CA LYS A 243 10.53 25.86 14.87
C LYS A 243 9.25 26.27 14.14
N VAL A 244 8.11 25.99 14.76
CA VAL A 244 6.80 26.42 14.26
C VAL A 244 6.53 27.85 14.74
N TYR A 245 6.14 28.72 13.82
CA TYR A 245 5.79 30.11 14.09
C TYR A 245 4.31 30.35 13.80
N ASP A 246 3.59 30.99 14.72
CA ASP A 246 2.25 31.51 14.45
C ASP A 246 2.38 32.83 13.68
N VAL A 247 2.02 32.80 12.39
CA VAL A 247 2.11 33.94 11.47
C VAL A 247 0.72 34.48 11.12
N THR A 248 -0.32 34.08 11.85
CA THR A 248 -1.71 34.50 11.61
C THR A 248 -1.85 36.03 11.55
N GLY A 249 -1.07 36.75 12.37
CA GLY A 249 -1.06 38.22 12.38
C GLY A 249 -0.66 38.86 11.05
N ILE A 250 0.26 38.23 10.30
CA ILE A 250 0.76 38.71 9.01
C ILE A 250 -0.33 38.60 7.93
N PHE A 251 -1.17 37.57 8.03
CA PHE A 251 -2.20 37.28 7.03
C PHE A 251 -3.56 37.94 7.30
N LYS A 252 -3.69 38.82 8.30
CA LYS A 252 -4.97 39.50 8.62
C LYS A 252 -5.56 40.29 7.44
N ALA A 253 -4.71 40.89 6.62
CA ALA A 253 -5.11 41.69 5.47
C ALA A 253 -4.77 41.00 4.13
N THR A 254 -4.64 39.67 4.11
CA THR A 254 -4.28 38.94 2.89
C THR A 254 -5.40 39.00 1.84
N GLU A 255 -5.02 39.18 0.58
CA GLU A 255 -5.94 39.05 -0.57
C GLU A 255 -6.09 37.59 -1.04
N CYS A 256 -5.25 36.70 -0.51
CA CYS A 256 -5.27 35.29 -0.84
C CYS A 256 -6.56 34.63 -0.30
N LYS A 257 -7.49 34.32 -1.21
CA LYS A 257 -8.87 33.87 -0.86
C LYS A 257 -8.89 32.69 0.10
N PHE A 258 -8.02 31.69 -0.09
CA PHE A 258 -8.04 30.49 0.75
C PHE A 258 -7.49 30.77 2.15
N ILE A 259 -6.39 31.53 2.28
CA ILE A 259 -5.84 31.93 3.60
C ILE A 259 -6.84 32.82 4.32
N LYS A 260 -7.40 33.81 3.61
CA LYS A 260 -8.43 34.71 4.15
C LYS A 260 -9.62 33.92 4.70
N SER A 261 -10.10 32.92 3.96
CA SER A 261 -11.22 32.07 4.43
C SER A 261 -10.91 31.28 5.71
N VAL A 262 -9.63 30.91 5.95
CA VAL A 262 -9.20 30.23 7.17
C VAL A 262 -9.15 31.22 8.33
N VAL A 263 -8.56 32.40 8.12
CA VAL A 263 -8.43 33.45 9.14
C VAL A 263 -9.80 34.01 9.56
N ASP A 264 -10.69 34.29 8.59
CA ASP A 264 -12.04 34.81 8.85
C ASP A 264 -12.90 33.83 9.68
N ARG A 265 -12.62 32.53 9.60
CA ARG A 265 -13.27 31.48 10.41
C ARG A 265 -12.61 31.27 11.77
N GLY A 266 -11.67 32.13 12.16
CA GLY A 266 -10.90 32.01 13.40
C GLY A 266 -9.80 30.94 13.37
N GLY A 267 -9.46 30.42 12.19
CA GLY A 267 -8.34 29.51 11.99
C GLY A 267 -6.99 30.21 12.15
N LYS A 268 -5.94 29.42 12.37
CA LYS A 268 -4.57 29.91 12.52
C LYS A 268 -3.70 29.55 11.33
N VAL A 269 -2.72 30.39 11.05
CA VAL A 269 -1.70 30.17 10.02
C VAL A 269 -0.36 29.96 10.69
N PHE A 270 0.22 28.78 10.49
CA PHE A 270 1.53 28.43 11.00
C PHE A 270 2.55 28.34 9.87
N SER A 271 3.80 28.68 10.16
CA SER A 271 4.92 28.54 9.23
C SER A 271 6.11 27.82 9.88
N ILE A 272 6.92 27.22 9.02
CA ILE A 272 8.19 26.57 9.39
C ILE A 272 9.25 27.12 8.45
N VAL A 273 10.43 27.44 8.99
CA VAL A 273 11.57 27.88 8.19
C VAL A 273 12.45 26.67 7.85
N LEU A 274 12.48 26.30 6.57
CA LEU A 274 13.34 25.26 6.04
C LEU A 274 14.65 25.88 5.53
N LYS A 275 15.65 26.02 6.41
CA LYS A 275 16.94 26.62 6.04
C LYS A 275 17.61 25.82 4.92
N GLY A 276 18.07 26.52 3.88
CA GLY A 276 18.77 25.93 2.74
C GLY A 276 17.86 25.27 1.69
N PHE A 277 16.53 25.34 1.83
CA PHE A 277 15.58 24.74 0.86
C PHE A 277 15.18 25.67 -0.30
N ASP A 278 15.70 26.90 -0.34
CA ASP A 278 15.40 27.88 -1.39
C ASP A 278 15.60 27.30 -2.80
N GLY A 279 14.55 27.37 -3.62
CA GLY A 279 14.51 26.83 -4.99
C GLY A 279 14.42 25.30 -5.09
N LEU A 280 14.51 24.56 -3.98
CA LEU A 280 14.45 23.08 -3.98
C LEU A 280 13.01 22.57 -3.88
N LEU A 281 12.08 23.33 -3.31
CA LEU A 281 10.69 22.90 -3.14
C LEU A 281 9.95 22.86 -4.48
N ARG A 282 10.28 23.75 -5.42
CA ARG A 282 9.79 23.71 -6.80
C ARG A 282 10.47 22.67 -7.69
N ARG A 283 11.55 22.02 -7.22
CA ARG A 283 12.28 21.03 -8.03
C ARG A 283 11.37 19.84 -8.32
N GLU A 284 11.25 19.51 -9.59
CA GLU A 284 10.51 18.34 -10.05
C GLU A 284 11.28 17.06 -9.69
N LEU A 285 10.60 16.12 -9.04
CA LEU A 285 11.13 14.80 -8.66
C LEU A 285 10.80 13.76 -9.73
N CYS A 286 9.58 13.81 -10.24
CA CYS A 286 9.12 13.03 -11.37
C CYS A 286 7.99 13.81 -12.07
N PRO A 287 7.58 13.44 -13.30
CA PRO A 287 6.64 14.22 -14.09
C PRO A 287 5.38 14.63 -13.31
N GLY A 288 5.21 15.92 -13.08
CA GLY A 288 4.06 16.51 -12.35
C GLY A 288 4.15 16.47 -10.82
N LYS A 289 5.28 16.05 -10.24
CA LYS A 289 5.48 15.99 -8.78
C LYS A 289 6.75 16.74 -8.37
N THR A 290 6.59 17.80 -7.59
CA THR A 290 7.71 18.55 -6.99
C THR A 290 7.97 18.10 -5.55
N LEU A 291 9.13 18.48 -4.99
CA LEU A 291 9.42 18.25 -3.57
C LEU A 291 8.35 18.87 -2.66
N GLY A 292 7.90 20.10 -2.96
CA GLY A 292 6.85 20.76 -2.21
C GLY A 292 5.54 19.98 -2.24
N ARG A 293 5.14 19.44 -3.40
CA ARG A 293 3.98 18.55 -3.50
C ARG A 293 4.17 17.24 -2.74
N GLU A 294 5.38 16.71 -2.64
CA GLU A 294 5.64 15.51 -1.82
C GLU A 294 5.46 15.82 -0.33
N LEU A 295 5.98 16.95 0.16
CA LEU A 295 5.75 17.40 1.54
C LEU A 295 4.26 17.70 1.82
N ALA A 296 3.54 18.21 0.83
CA ALA A 296 2.10 18.43 0.92
C ALA A 296 1.34 17.12 1.17
N ASP A 297 1.70 16.02 0.51
CA ASP A 297 1.05 14.71 0.73
C ASP A 297 1.21 14.24 2.19
N TYR A 298 2.39 14.41 2.76
CA TYR A 298 2.62 14.11 4.18
C TYR A 298 1.74 14.96 5.07
N ALA A 299 1.64 16.27 4.80
CA ALA A 299 0.80 17.16 5.59
C ALA A 299 -0.70 16.79 5.48
N VAL A 300 -1.18 16.46 4.27
CA VAL A 300 -2.58 16.04 4.05
C VAL A 300 -2.95 14.81 4.86
N ALA A 301 -2.02 13.88 5.05
CA ALA A 301 -2.23 12.71 5.91
C ALA A 301 -2.51 13.07 7.38
N TYR A 302 -2.13 14.27 7.84
CA TYR A 302 -2.43 14.81 9.17
C TYR A 302 -3.65 15.75 9.21
N GLY A 303 -4.42 15.82 8.12
CA GLY A 303 -5.74 16.47 8.10
C GLY A 303 -5.77 17.92 7.61
N VAL A 304 -4.66 18.47 7.12
CA VAL A 304 -4.69 19.73 6.37
C VAL A 304 -5.05 19.49 4.90
N LYS A 305 -5.52 20.51 4.18
CA LYS A 305 -5.85 20.40 2.74
C LYS A 305 -4.61 20.45 1.82
N GLY A 306 -3.48 20.90 2.35
CA GLY A 306 -2.25 21.14 1.62
C GLY A 306 -1.34 22.08 2.41
N ILE A 307 -0.24 22.46 1.78
CA ILE A 307 0.69 23.47 2.28
C ILE A 307 0.89 24.56 1.22
N VAL A 308 1.49 25.66 1.64
CA VAL A 308 2.00 26.72 0.76
C VAL A 308 3.49 26.83 1.03
N HIS A 309 4.30 27.03 -0.01
CA HIS A 309 5.74 27.21 0.17
C HIS A 309 6.35 28.35 -0.64
N SER A 310 7.55 28.79 -0.25
CA SER A 310 8.24 29.97 -0.81
C SER A 310 8.52 29.88 -2.30
N ASP A 311 8.70 28.67 -2.83
CA ASP A 311 9.01 28.47 -4.25
C ASP A 311 7.76 28.34 -5.15
N GLU A 312 6.55 28.51 -4.62
CA GLU A 312 5.31 28.55 -5.43
C GLU A 312 4.98 29.99 -5.84
N ASP A 313 4.54 30.16 -7.08
CA ASP A 313 3.91 31.40 -7.52
C ASP A 313 2.42 31.33 -7.15
N LEU A 314 2.02 32.06 -6.10
CA LEU A 314 0.64 32.14 -5.57
C LEU A 314 -0.16 33.30 -6.15
#